data_AF-A0A2T2N1E6-F1
#
_entry.id   AF-A0A2T2N1E6-F1
#
_cell.length_a   1.000
_cell.length_b   1.000
_cell.length_c   1.000
_cell.angle_alpha   90.00
_cell.angle_beta   90.00
_cell.angle_gamma   90.00
#
_symmetry.space_group_name_H-M   'P 1'
#
loop_
_entity.id
_entity.type
_entity.pdbx_description
1 polymer ?
#
loop_
_entity_poly.entity_id
_entity_poly.type
_entity_poly.pdbx_seq_one_letter_code
_entity_poly.pdbx_strand_id
1 'polypeptide(L)' 'AAANGHVEMAKLLLDKGANVNAEGGEYGNALQEASDRGHKEIVQLLLDKGANVNAK' A
#
# COMPACT_ATOMS: atom_id res chain seq x y z
N ALA A 1 -5.23 -1.23 -5.98
CA ALA A 1 -5.55 0.11 -5.43
C ALA A 1 -4.30 0.97 -5.34
N ALA A 2 -3.24 0.49 -4.69
CA ALA A 2 -1.93 1.16 -4.60
C ALA A 2 -1.31 1.51 -5.97
N ALA A 3 -1.17 0.54 -6.87
CA ALA A 3 -0.66 0.71 -8.24
C ALA A 3 -1.22 1.92 -9.01
N ASN A 4 -2.53 2.17 -8.86
CA ASN A 4 -3.25 3.16 -9.64
C ASN A 4 -3.53 4.45 -8.84
N GLY A 5 -2.99 4.60 -7.63
CA GLY A 5 -3.23 5.80 -6.82
C GLY A 5 -4.67 5.91 -6.28
N HIS A 6 -5.43 4.81 -6.22
CA HIS A 6 -6.83 4.83 -5.75
C HIS A 6 -6.92 4.86 -4.21
N VAL A 7 -6.73 6.05 -3.61
CA VAL A 7 -6.68 6.27 -2.15
C VAL A 7 -7.92 5.73 -1.43
N GLU A 8 -9.13 6.12 -1.84
CA GLU A 8 -10.37 5.69 -1.18
C GLU A 8 -10.58 4.18 -1.24
N MET A 9 -10.17 3.53 -2.34
CA MET A 9 -10.24 2.08 -2.46
C MET A 9 -9.22 1.40 -1.54
N ALA A 10 -7.99 1.94 -1.46
CA ALA A 10 -6.97 1.42 -0.55
C ALA A 10 -7.45 1.52 0.91
N LYS A 11 -8.03 2.65 1.30
CA LYS A 11 -8.59 2.88 2.63
C LYS A 11 -9.71 1.90 2.94
N LEU A 12 -10.67 1.73 2.03
CA LEU A 12 -11.77 0.76 2.19
C LEU A 12 -11.25 -0.66 2.43
N LEU A 13 -10.27 -1.12 1.66
CA LEU A 13 -9.69 -2.45 1.81
C LEU A 13 -9.01 -2.62 3.18
N LEU A 14 -8.23 -1.62 3.62
CA LEU A 14 -7.56 -1.63 4.92
C LEU A 14 -8.58 -1.61 6.07
N ASP A 15 -9.64 -0.83 5.97
CA ASP A 15 -10.71 -0.78 6.96
C ASP A 15 -11.53 -2.08 7.00
N LYS A 16 -11.50 -2.89 5.93
CA LYS A 16 -12.04 -4.25 5.88
C LYS A 16 -11.05 -5.33 6.34
N GLY A 17 -9.89 -4.95 6.85
CA GLY A 17 -8.91 -5.88 7.42
C GLY A 17 -7.97 -6.50 6.39
N ALA A 18 -7.80 -5.88 5.21
CA ALA A 18 -6.74 -6.29 4.29
C ALA A 18 -5.38 -6.22 5.00
N ASN A 19 -4.55 -7.25 4.81
CA ASN A 19 -3.19 -7.25 5.34
C ASN A 19 -2.36 -6.17 4.64
N VAL A 20 -1.99 -5.12 5.38
CA VAL A 20 -1.20 -3.98 4.89
C VAL A 20 0.17 -4.41 4.34
N ASN A 21 0.71 -5.53 4.84
CA ASN A 21 2.00 -6.09 4.46
C ASN A 21 1.85 -7.29 3.52
N ALA A 22 0.70 -7.48 2.89
CA ALA A 22 0.54 -8.52 1.88
C ALA A 22 1.54 -8.27 0.74
N GLU A 23 2.40 -9.25 0.51
CA GLU A 23 3.26 -9.29 -0.65
C GLU A 23 2.39 -9.60 -1.88
N GLY A 24 2.52 -8.76 -2.90
CA GLY A 24 2.00 -9.02 -4.24
C GLY A 24 2.97 -9.89 -5.03
N GLY A 25 2.69 -10.05 -6.33
CA GLY A 25 3.55 -10.76 -7.27
C GLY A 25 4.81 -9.95 -7.62
N GLU A 26 5.06 -9.74 -8.91
CA GLU A 26 6.31 -9.15 -9.43
C GLU A 26 6.79 -7.84 -8.79
N TYR A 27 5.87 -7.01 -8.26
CA TYR A 27 6.18 -5.67 -7.74
C TYR A 27 6.30 -5.59 -6.20
N GLY A 28 6.27 -6.74 -5.52
CA GLY A 28 6.31 -6.79 -4.06
C GLY A 28 5.03 -6.29 -3.40
N ASN A 29 5.10 -5.60 -2.27
CA ASN A 29 3.91 -5.18 -1.51
C ASN A 29 3.34 -3.82 -1.96
N ALA A 30 2.17 -3.48 -1.41
CA ALA A 30 1.47 -2.24 -1.74
C ALA A 30 2.29 -0.97 -1.47
N LEU A 31 3.18 -0.98 -0.47
CA LEU A 31 4.03 0.16 -0.12
C LEU A 31 5.13 0.36 -1.16
N GLN A 32 5.77 -0.72 -1.60
CA GLN A 32 6.78 -0.69 -2.67
C GLN A 32 6.17 -0.17 -3.97
N GLU A 33 5.00 -0.69 -4.36
CA GLU A 33 4.34 -0.27 -5.60
C GLU A 33 3.85 1.19 -5.56
N ALA A 34 3.31 1.65 -4.42
CA ALA A 34 2.93 3.05 -4.25
C ALA A 34 4.14 3.99 -4.28
N SER A 35 5.26 3.56 -3.71
CA SER A 35 6.51 4.33 -3.66
C SER A 35 7.14 4.47 -5.04
N ASP A 36 7.24 3.37 -5.80
CA ASP A 36 7.80 3.35 -7.16
C ASP A 36 7.04 4.28 -8.10
N ARG A 37 5.71 4.32 -7.97
CA ARG A 37 4.83 5.15 -8.80
C ARG A 37 4.63 6.57 -8.28
N GLY A 38 5.19 6.92 -7.13
CA GLY A 38 5.11 8.26 -6.54
C GLY A 38 3.75 8.63 -5.92
N HIS A 39 2.93 7.65 -5.56
CA HIS A 39 1.60 7.86 -4.97
C HIS A 39 1.68 8.23 -3.48
N LYS A 40 2.14 9.45 -3.18
CA LYS A 40 2.45 9.93 -1.81
C LYS A 40 1.31 9.73 -0.81
N GLU A 41 0.06 9.99 -1.19
CA GLU A 41 -1.09 9.81 -0.29
C GLU A 41 -1.31 8.34 0.09
N ILE A 42 -1.08 7.41 -0.84
CA ILE A 42 -1.16 5.98 -0.55
C ILE A 42 0.02 5.55 0.33
N VAL A 43 1.23 6.06 0.07
CA VAL A 43 2.39 5.79 0.92
C VAL A 43 2.09 6.18 2.36
N GLN A 44 1.60 7.40 2.59
CA GLN A 44 1.26 7.85 3.94
C GLN A 44 0.17 6.97 4.57
N LEU A 45 -0.91 6.66 3.84
CA LEU A 45 -1.99 5.80 4.31
C LEU A 45 -1.49 4.41 4.75
N LEU A 46 -0.60 3.80 3.97
CA LEU A 46 -0.04 2.48 4.28
C LEU A 46 0.86 2.54 5.52
N LEU A 47 1.69 3.59 5.66
CA LEU A 47 2.53 3.80 6.83
C LEU A 47 1.69 4.00 8.10
N ASP A 48 0.64 4.80 8.02
CA ASP A 48 -0.30 5.03 9.14
C ASP A 48 -1.00 3.74 9.59
N LYS A 49 -1.16 2.77 8.68
CA LYS A 49 -1.71 1.44 8.95
C LYS A 49 -0.65 0.40 9.34
N GLY A 50 0.61 0.79 9.51
CA GLY A 50 1.68 -0.09 10.00
C GLY A 50 2.37 -0.92 8.92
N ALA A 51 2.44 -0.42 7.68
CA ALA A 51 3.25 -1.04 6.65
C ALA A 51 4.74 -1.13 7.07
N ASN A 52 5.37 -2.28 6.82
CA ASN A 52 6.79 -2.50 7.08
C ASN A 52 7.63 -1.83 5.98
N VAL A 53 8.28 -0.73 6.35
CA VAL A 53 9.19 0.03 5.47
C VAL A 53 10.39 -0.77 4.97
N ASN A 54 10.76 -1.85 5.67
CA ASN A 54 11.90 -2.70 5.35
C ASN A 54 11.46 -4.04 4.73
N ALA A 55 10.22 -4.16 4.27
CA ALA A 55 9.77 -5.32 3.52
C ALA A 55 10.62 -5.50 2.24
N LYS A 56 10.87 -6.76 1.88
CA LYS A 56 11.72 -7.13 0.77
C LYS A 56 10.88 -7.40 -0.47
#